data_AF-F1YSB7-F1
#
_entry.id   AF-F1YSB7-F1
#
_cell.length_a   1.000
_cell.length_b   1.000
_cell.length_c   1.000
_cell.angle_alpha   90.00
_cell.angle_beta   90.00
_cell.angle_gamma   90.00
#
_symmetry.space_group_name_H-M   'P 1'
#
loop_
_entity.id
_entity.type
_entity.pdbx_description
1 polymer ?
#
loop_
_entity_poly.entity_id
_entity_poly.type
_entity_poly.pdbx_seq_one_letter_code
_entity_poly.pdbx_strand_id
1 'polypeptide(L)'
;MDVRKIFKAASDKLMAEFVQSGEIHHQGGKGTLREDAFSDFLSKQLPSRYAVGRGEVINSENFTSGQIDLIIHDPFYCPKIVSSPSHSVFPIESVYGAISIKSNLNSTQLQEAYQNIESFHKIVIRKPFTVGGNGFKSGLRYPHPVTAVVAYKADRSLEAISDQIKRLDENIEDITWRPDFICVLEKGIIGPRNLLRGDFNAFQLPPEITDLCSLRKTGRHTLLKIYLQLLREINKITLRPLDLENYENMPQIVGRFRVRRHDSFARLENHVTPTNATRLTKLAIQTIVEQSVEMTRGKAFEAWFGQPMNDPDNTMALDAVVRCFNPRHLPPISPTYMQERASGQKPSEEVFYPYQIEIDNVEYFVDFTSLPPNSFEENPDLTFEELMSG
;
A
#
# COMPACT_ATOMS: atom_id res chain seq x y z
N MET A 1 29.77 2.90 32.06
CA MET A 1 28.86 3.70 31.22
C MET A 1 27.43 3.22 31.46
N ASP A 2 26.48 4.10 31.80
CA ASP A 2 25.09 3.72 32.11
C ASP A 2 24.16 4.16 30.98
N VAL A 3 23.67 3.19 30.19
CA VAL A 3 22.77 3.42 29.04
C VAL A 3 21.52 4.21 29.46
N ARG A 4 21.02 3.98 30.68
CA ARG A 4 19.83 4.70 31.19
C ARG A 4 20.10 6.19 31.35
N LYS A 5 21.32 6.58 31.71
CA LYS A 5 21.70 8.00 31.82
C LYS A 5 21.82 8.66 30.44
N ILE A 6 22.33 7.93 29.44
CA ILE A 6 22.46 8.42 28.06
C ILE A 6 21.08 8.68 27.46
N PHE A 7 20.17 7.72 27.56
CA PHE A 7 18.80 7.90 27.05
C PHE A 7 18.01 8.93 27.84
N LYS A 8 18.28 9.09 29.14
CA LYS A 8 17.73 10.21 29.91
C LYS A 8 18.21 11.54 29.31
N ALA A 9 19.51 11.72 29.08
CA ALA A 9 20.04 12.95 28.49
C ALA A 9 19.47 13.20 27.07
N ALA A 10 19.28 12.15 26.27
CA ALA A 10 18.61 12.26 24.98
C ALA A 10 17.14 12.70 25.12
N SER A 11 16.41 12.16 26.11
CA SER A 11 15.05 12.60 26.43
C SER A 11 15.02 14.06 26.87
N ASP A 12 15.92 14.46 27.77
CA ASP A 12 16.04 15.85 28.24
C ASP A 12 16.31 16.80 27.06
N LYS A 13 17.16 16.38 26.09
CA LYS A 13 17.43 17.12 24.85
C LYS A 13 16.19 17.29 23.97
N LEU A 14 15.46 16.20 23.70
CA LEU A 14 14.22 16.24 22.93
C LEU A 14 13.19 17.18 23.59
N MET A 15 13.07 17.14 24.92
CA MET A 15 12.18 18.04 25.66
C MET A 15 12.63 19.50 25.59
N ALA A 16 13.93 19.77 25.60
CA ALA A 16 14.46 21.12 25.40
C ALA A 16 14.14 21.67 24.00
N GLU A 17 14.34 20.87 22.94
CA GLU A 17 13.98 21.23 21.56
C GLU A 17 12.45 21.43 21.39
N PHE A 18 11.64 20.66 22.11
CA PHE A 18 10.20 20.83 22.18
C PHE A 18 9.79 22.16 22.84
N VAL A 19 10.44 22.54 23.94
CA VAL A 19 10.22 23.84 24.62
C VAL A 19 10.64 24.98 23.70
N GLN A 20 11.83 24.90 23.09
CA GLN A 20 12.34 25.91 22.18
C GLN A 20 11.42 26.11 20.97
N SER A 21 10.91 25.04 20.35
CA SER A 21 9.96 25.14 19.23
C SER A 21 8.60 25.72 19.64
N GLY A 22 8.31 25.79 20.95
CA GLY A 22 7.16 26.51 21.50
C GLY A 22 7.14 28.01 21.15
N GLU A 23 8.32 28.63 21.06
CA GLU A 23 8.51 30.08 20.83
C GLU A 23 8.34 30.51 19.38
N ILE A 24 8.28 29.58 18.43
CA ILE A 24 8.06 29.89 17.01
C ILE A 24 6.62 30.37 16.82
N HIS A 25 6.31 31.23 15.85
CA HIS A 25 4.91 31.68 15.64
C HIS A 25 4.13 30.81 14.63
N HIS A 26 4.82 30.26 13.61
CA HIS A 26 4.20 29.45 12.57
C HIS A 26 3.94 28.00 13.04
N GLN A 27 2.66 27.59 13.13
CA GLN A 27 2.27 26.28 13.68
C GLN A 27 2.85 25.09 12.89
N GLY A 28 2.85 25.15 11.55
CA GLY A 28 3.43 24.08 10.72
C GLY A 28 4.92 23.89 10.98
N GLY A 29 5.67 24.99 11.17
CA GLY A 29 7.10 24.93 11.47
C GLY A 29 7.41 24.32 12.83
N LYS A 30 6.49 24.45 13.81
CA LYS A 30 6.63 23.80 15.12
C LYS A 30 6.56 22.28 15.02
N GLY A 31 5.60 21.78 14.25
CA GLY A 31 5.40 20.34 14.04
C GLY A 31 6.64 19.73 13.41
N THR A 32 7.07 20.31 12.29
CA THR A 32 8.25 19.85 11.54
C THR A 32 9.50 19.78 12.40
N LEU A 33 9.79 20.81 13.21
CA LEU A 33 10.98 20.76 14.08
C LEU A 33 10.93 19.65 15.14
N ARG A 34 9.74 19.32 15.64
CA ARG A 34 9.54 18.26 16.63
C ARG A 34 9.63 16.88 16.01
N GLU A 35 9.18 16.75 14.76
CA GLU A 35 9.37 15.55 13.94
C GLU A 35 10.84 15.35 13.62
N ASP A 36 11.53 16.41 13.15
CA ASP A 36 12.96 16.41 12.83
C ASP A 36 13.80 16.01 14.04
N ALA A 37 13.55 16.59 15.22
CA ALA A 37 14.23 16.25 16.47
C ALA A 37 14.15 14.75 16.80
N PHE A 38 12.96 14.15 16.68
CA PHE A 38 12.76 12.73 16.98
C PHE A 38 13.33 11.82 15.88
N SER A 39 13.22 12.24 14.62
CA SER A 39 13.81 11.56 13.46
C SER A 39 15.34 11.51 13.58
N ASP A 40 15.96 12.62 13.98
CA ASP A 40 17.39 12.75 14.25
C ASP A 40 17.85 11.80 15.35
N PHE A 41 17.07 11.72 16.43
CA PHE A 41 17.34 10.79 17.52
C PHE A 41 17.29 9.34 17.02
N LEU A 42 16.21 8.94 16.33
CA LEU A 42 16.08 7.57 15.84
C LEU A 42 17.16 7.22 14.82
N SER A 43 17.45 8.09 13.86
CA SER A 43 18.48 7.89 12.83
C SER A 43 19.86 7.66 13.43
N LYS A 44 20.18 8.32 14.56
CA LYS A 44 21.46 8.14 15.27
C LYS A 44 21.51 6.88 16.13
N GLN A 45 20.37 6.36 16.59
CA GLN A 45 20.30 5.23 17.52
C GLN A 45 19.94 3.89 16.85
N LEU A 46 19.24 3.91 15.73
CA LEU A 46 18.89 2.70 15.00
C LEU A 46 20.13 2.12 14.30
N PRO A 47 20.25 0.78 14.22
CA PRO A 47 21.25 0.15 13.37
C PRO A 47 21.18 0.66 11.92
N SER A 48 22.31 0.76 11.23
CA SER A 48 22.41 1.34 9.88
C SER A 48 21.57 0.63 8.81
N ARG A 49 21.14 -0.62 9.07
CA ARG A 49 20.16 -1.35 8.23
C ARG A 49 18.77 -0.72 8.20
N TYR A 50 18.51 0.26 9.06
CA TYR A 50 17.27 1.03 9.10
C TYR A 50 17.59 2.49 8.84
N ALA A 51 16.80 3.12 7.99
CA ALA A 51 16.78 4.57 7.84
C ALA A 51 15.43 5.13 8.27
N VAL A 52 15.42 6.41 8.63
CA VAL A 52 14.21 7.13 9.00
C VAL A 52 13.98 8.23 7.96
N GLY A 53 12.78 8.25 7.40
CA GLY A 53 12.33 9.28 6.47
C GLY A 53 10.97 9.82 6.85
N ARG A 54 10.43 10.72 6.04
CA ARG A 54 9.08 11.26 6.17
C ARG A 54 8.43 11.38 4.79
N GLY A 55 7.10 11.33 4.76
CA GLY A 55 6.32 11.50 3.54
C GLY A 55 5.24 10.45 3.42
N GLU A 56 5.06 9.89 2.23
CA GLU A 56 3.96 8.98 1.92
C GLU A 56 4.47 7.59 1.58
N VAL A 57 3.60 6.60 1.77
CA VAL A 57 3.86 5.23 1.35
C VAL A 57 2.90 4.90 0.22
N ILE A 58 3.39 4.25 -0.82
CA ILE A 58 2.62 3.82 -1.98
C ILE A 58 2.76 2.31 -2.15
N ASN A 59 1.74 1.67 -2.73
CA ASN A 59 1.79 0.27 -3.11
C ASN A 59 1.69 0.10 -4.63
N SER A 60 1.92 -1.11 -5.12
CA SER A 60 1.86 -1.44 -6.56
C SER A 60 0.46 -1.35 -7.19
N GLU A 61 -0.58 -1.13 -6.39
CA GLU A 61 -1.96 -0.91 -6.84
C GLU A 61 -2.34 0.58 -6.89
N ASN A 62 -1.35 1.47 -6.82
CA ASN A 62 -1.51 2.93 -6.82
C ASN A 62 -2.37 3.46 -5.67
N PHE A 63 -2.37 2.77 -4.52
CA PHE A 63 -2.85 3.35 -3.27
C PHE A 63 -1.71 4.04 -2.54
N THR A 64 -1.97 5.27 -2.09
CA THR A 64 -1.02 6.08 -1.32
C THR A 64 -1.60 6.35 0.06
N SER A 65 -0.77 6.27 1.10
CA SER A 65 -1.14 6.63 2.47
C SER A 65 -1.32 8.14 2.61
N GLY A 66 -1.89 8.60 3.73
CA GLY A 66 -1.67 9.98 4.17
C GLY A 66 -0.18 10.23 4.49
N GLN A 67 0.16 11.50 4.74
CA GLN A 67 1.51 11.85 5.20
C GLN A 67 1.81 11.19 6.55
N ILE A 68 2.94 10.51 6.61
CA ILE A 68 3.48 9.85 7.80
C ILE A 68 4.67 10.66 8.28
N ASP A 69 4.61 11.06 9.56
CA ASP A 69 5.62 11.90 10.19
C ASP A 69 6.99 11.23 10.14
N LEU A 70 7.07 9.95 10.52
CA LEU A 70 8.31 9.16 10.47
C LEU A 70 8.05 7.75 9.91
N ILE A 71 8.82 7.37 8.92
CA ILE A 71 8.81 6.05 8.27
C ILE A 71 10.17 5.39 8.53
N ILE A 72 10.16 4.22 9.19
CA ILE A 72 11.35 3.38 9.31
C ILE A 72 11.38 2.49 8.07
N HIS A 73 12.41 2.63 7.25
CA HIS A 73 12.51 1.92 5.98
C HIS A 73 13.88 1.27 5.76
N ASP A 74 13.94 0.36 4.79
CA ASP A 74 15.18 -0.18 4.25
C ASP A 74 15.84 0.84 3.31
N PRO A 75 17.07 1.30 3.59
CA PRO A 75 17.80 2.20 2.70
C PRO A 75 18.62 1.50 1.62
N PHE A 76 18.71 0.16 1.63
CA PHE A 76 19.67 -0.57 0.80
C PHE A 76 19.03 -1.31 -0.38
N TYR A 77 17.91 -2.01 -0.18
CA TYR A 77 17.36 -2.89 -1.22
C TYR A 77 16.10 -2.36 -1.90
N CYS A 78 15.57 -1.22 -1.45
CA CYS A 78 14.37 -0.63 -2.03
C CYS A 78 14.56 0.89 -2.29
N PRO A 79 14.48 1.36 -3.54
CA PRO A 79 14.57 2.78 -3.85
C PRO A 79 13.36 3.56 -3.31
N LYS A 80 13.57 4.86 -3.08
CA LYS A 80 12.47 5.81 -2.93
C LYS A 80 11.95 6.16 -4.32
N ILE A 81 10.62 6.20 -4.51
CA ILE A 81 10.01 6.62 -5.78
C ILE A 81 10.19 8.13 -5.97
N VAL A 82 9.98 8.88 -4.89
CA VAL A 82 10.32 10.31 -4.82
C VAL A 82 11.30 10.51 -3.69
N SER A 83 12.40 11.20 -3.98
CA SER A 83 13.43 11.52 -2.99
C SER A 83 13.62 13.04 -2.93
N SER A 84 12.95 13.70 -1.97
CA SER A 84 13.23 15.08 -1.62
C SER A 84 13.53 15.23 -0.13
N PRO A 85 14.27 16.30 0.29
CA PRO A 85 14.57 16.54 1.70
C PRO A 85 13.33 16.80 2.58
N SER A 86 12.26 17.31 1.99
CA SER A 86 11.02 17.65 2.70
C SER A 86 9.98 16.54 2.64
N HIS A 87 9.92 15.78 1.53
CA HIS A 87 8.88 14.79 1.27
C HIS A 87 9.42 13.64 0.41
N SER A 88 9.28 12.40 0.87
CA SER A 88 9.66 11.21 0.10
C SER A 88 8.46 10.29 -0.09
N VAL A 89 8.47 9.53 -1.19
CA VAL A 89 7.46 8.49 -1.45
C VAL A 89 8.15 7.13 -1.40
N PHE A 90 7.69 6.27 -0.51
CA PHE A 90 8.27 4.96 -0.23
C PHE A 90 7.40 3.84 -0.77
N PRO A 91 7.95 2.87 -1.51
CA PRO A 91 7.27 1.61 -1.75
C PRO A 91 6.96 0.91 -0.42
N ILE A 92 5.76 0.36 -0.26
CA ILE A 92 5.37 -0.34 0.97
C ILE A 92 6.30 -1.51 1.32
N GLU A 93 6.90 -2.14 0.31
CA GLU A 93 7.90 -3.20 0.45
C GLU A 93 9.16 -2.75 1.20
N SER A 94 9.45 -1.46 1.23
CA SER A 94 10.59 -0.89 1.97
C SER A 94 10.32 -0.64 3.45
N VAL A 95 9.06 -0.69 3.89
CA VAL A 95 8.64 -0.08 5.17
C VAL A 95 8.64 -1.10 6.30
N TYR A 96 9.49 -0.87 7.31
CA TYR A 96 9.48 -1.60 8.58
C TYR A 96 8.43 -1.07 9.55
N GLY A 97 8.11 0.23 9.49
CA GLY A 97 7.18 0.84 10.42
C GLY A 97 6.87 2.31 10.16
N ALA A 98 5.81 2.78 10.80
CA ALA A 98 5.30 4.14 10.69
C ALA A 98 5.03 4.73 12.08
N ILE A 99 5.48 5.95 12.34
CA ILE A 99 5.33 6.61 13.63
C ILE A 99 4.66 7.98 13.41
N SER A 100 3.58 8.25 14.14
CA SER A 100 2.99 9.58 14.21
C SER A 100 3.50 10.34 15.44
N ILE A 101 3.91 11.59 15.25
CA ILE A 101 4.44 12.47 16.28
C ILE A 101 3.39 13.51 16.66
N LYS A 102 3.10 13.61 17.96
CA LYS A 102 2.16 14.60 18.50
C LYS A 102 2.84 15.52 19.50
N SER A 103 2.60 16.82 19.35
CA SER A 103 3.16 17.81 20.27
C SER A 103 2.52 17.75 21.65
N ASN A 104 1.20 17.69 21.68
CA ASN A 104 0.39 17.38 22.84
C ASN A 104 -0.49 16.19 22.44
N LEU A 105 -0.88 15.34 23.37
CA LEU A 105 -1.79 14.23 23.09
C LEU A 105 -3.07 14.43 23.89
N ASN A 106 -4.07 15.00 23.22
CA ASN A 106 -5.44 15.12 23.71
C ASN A 106 -6.36 14.09 23.02
N SER A 107 -7.67 14.16 23.30
CA SER A 107 -8.65 13.22 22.75
C SER A 107 -8.67 13.22 21.22
N THR A 108 -8.73 14.40 20.62
CA THR A 108 -8.83 14.58 19.17
C THR A 108 -7.54 14.15 18.48
N GLN A 109 -6.38 14.55 19.02
CA GLN A 109 -5.07 14.21 18.47
C GLN A 109 -4.80 12.70 18.50
N LEU A 110 -5.29 12.00 19.51
CA LEU A 110 -5.20 10.54 19.54
C LEU A 110 -6.07 9.89 18.47
N GLN A 111 -7.30 10.38 18.28
CA GLN A 111 -8.21 9.89 17.24
C GLN A 111 -7.64 10.13 15.84
N GLU A 112 -7.10 11.32 15.57
CA GLU A 112 -6.42 11.65 14.30
C GLU A 112 -5.20 10.75 14.06
N ALA A 113 -4.41 10.48 15.10
CA ALA A 113 -3.25 9.58 14.99
C ALA A 113 -3.68 8.14 14.67
N TYR A 114 -4.78 7.67 15.27
CA TYR A 114 -5.40 6.39 14.96
C TYR A 114 -5.83 6.31 13.50
N GLN A 115 -6.58 7.32 13.02
CA GLN A 115 -7.05 7.38 11.64
C GLN A 115 -5.90 7.41 10.63
N ASN A 116 -4.81 8.14 10.93
CA ASN A 116 -3.64 8.18 10.06
C ASN A 116 -2.97 6.80 9.96
N ILE A 117 -2.76 6.14 11.10
CA ILE A 117 -2.16 4.79 11.16
C ILE A 117 -3.07 3.74 10.48
N GLU A 118 -4.38 3.85 10.68
CA GLU A 118 -5.36 3.01 9.99
C GLU A 118 -5.27 3.18 8.46
N SER A 119 -5.19 4.43 7.99
CA SER A 119 -5.05 4.74 6.55
C SER A 119 -3.77 4.14 5.95
N PHE A 120 -2.68 4.12 6.72
CA PHE A 120 -1.43 3.45 6.33
C PHE A 120 -1.59 1.94 6.27
N HIS A 121 -2.26 1.30 7.24
CA HIS A 121 -2.47 -0.15 7.19
C HIS A 121 -3.38 -0.59 6.05
N LYS A 122 -4.34 0.25 5.62
CA LYS A 122 -5.25 -0.04 4.50
C LYS A 122 -4.53 -0.23 3.17
N ILE A 123 -3.39 0.42 2.97
CA ILE A 123 -2.61 0.28 1.72
C ILE A 123 -1.66 -0.93 1.72
N VAL A 124 -1.54 -1.65 2.83
CA VAL A 124 -0.63 -2.78 2.95
C VAL A 124 -1.16 -3.99 2.19
N ILE A 125 -0.42 -4.44 1.17
CA ILE A 125 -0.78 -5.62 0.37
C ILE A 125 -0.41 -6.90 1.12
N ARG A 126 -1.39 -7.61 1.68
CA ARG A 126 -1.15 -8.80 2.53
C ARG A 126 -0.93 -10.12 1.77
N LYS A 127 -0.22 -10.08 0.64
CA LYS A 127 0.12 -11.28 -0.14
C LYS A 127 1.37 -11.95 0.42
N PRO A 128 1.35 -13.27 0.76
CA PRO A 128 2.54 -14.01 1.13
C PRO A 128 3.61 -13.96 0.04
N PHE A 129 4.87 -14.11 0.42
CA PHE A 129 6.00 -14.12 -0.51
C PHE A 129 7.01 -15.19 -0.12
N THR A 130 7.91 -15.51 -1.03
CA THR A 130 8.96 -16.51 -0.80
C THR A 130 10.31 -15.83 -0.75
N VAL A 131 11.15 -16.24 0.19
CA VAL A 131 12.56 -15.87 0.23
C VAL A 131 13.39 -17.14 0.01
N GLY A 132 14.36 -17.06 -0.90
CA GLY A 132 15.25 -18.17 -1.25
C GLY A 132 16.68 -17.96 -0.74
N GLY A 133 17.35 -19.05 -0.38
CA GLY A 133 18.78 -19.06 -0.03
C GLY A 133 19.31 -20.49 0.15
N ASN A 134 20.54 -20.76 -0.31
CA ASN A 134 21.23 -22.05 -0.17
C ASN A 134 20.40 -23.28 -0.60
N GLY A 135 19.63 -23.18 -1.68
CA GLY A 135 18.81 -24.28 -2.20
C GLY A 135 17.47 -24.50 -1.49
N PHE A 136 17.13 -23.69 -0.47
CA PHE A 136 15.84 -23.73 0.21
C PHE A 136 15.02 -22.47 -0.10
N LYS A 137 13.70 -22.65 -0.19
CA LYS A 137 12.71 -21.58 -0.30
C LYS A 137 11.80 -21.64 0.91
N SER A 138 11.64 -20.53 1.61
CA SER A 138 10.69 -20.41 2.71
C SER A 138 9.56 -19.48 2.31
N GLY A 139 8.32 -19.93 2.52
CA GLY A 139 7.15 -19.05 2.48
C GLY A 139 7.13 -18.15 3.71
N LEU A 140 6.88 -16.87 3.51
CA LEU A 140 6.70 -15.87 4.56
C LEU A 140 5.35 -15.18 4.37
N ARG A 141 4.73 -14.80 5.50
CA ARG A 141 3.60 -13.87 5.47
C ARG A 141 4.10 -12.48 5.10
N TYR A 142 3.21 -11.66 4.54
CA TYR A 142 3.54 -10.25 4.40
C TYR A 142 3.79 -9.62 5.79
N PRO A 143 4.88 -8.88 5.98
CA PRO A 143 5.19 -8.31 7.28
C PRO A 143 4.15 -7.27 7.70
N HIS A 144 3.70 -7.35 8.95
CA HIS A 144 2.88 -6.29 9.53
C HIS A 144 3.80 -5.17 10.03
N PRO A 145 3.81 -3.94 9.47
CA PRO A 145 4.77 -2.90 9.86
C PRO A 145 4.56 -2.45 11.31
N VAL A 146 5.63 -2.05 12.02
CA VAL A 146 5.57 -1.53 13.39
C VAL A 146 4.97 -0.14 13.43
N THR A 147 3.92 0.07 14.21
CA THR A 147 3.28 1.39 14.28
C THR A 147 3.27 1.99 15.69
N ALA A 148 3.49 3.29 15.78
CA ALA A 148 3.44 3.97 17.06
C ALA A 148 2.94 5.40 16.98
N VAL A 149 2.36 5.86 18.08
CA VAL A 149 2.10 7.29 18.33
C VAL A 149 3.07 7.73 19.42
N VAL A 150 3.92 8.72 19.14
CA VAL A 150 4.80 9.31 20.14
C VAL A 150 4.41 10.76 20.38
N ALA A 151 4.21 11.11 21.65
CA ALA A 151 3.86 12.45 22.06
C ALA A 151 4.87 13.05 23.05
N TYR A 152 5.18 14.33 22.90
CA TYR A 152 6.05 15.05 23.83
C TYR A 152 5.37 15.32 25.18
N LYS A 153 4.07 15.65 25.16
CA LYS A 153 3.25 15.81 26.37
C LYS A 153 1.82 15.32 26.12
N ALA A 154 1.03 15.25 27.19
CA ALA A 154 -0.40 14.99 27.14
C ALA A 154 -1.12 15.87 28.17
N ASP A 155 -2.32 16.33 27.86
CA ASP A 155 -3.20 17.10 28.76
C ASP A 155 -4.02 16.19 29.70
N ARG A 156 -4.00 14.89 29.43
CA ARG A 156 -4.70 13.85 30.18
C ARG A 156 -3.75 12.83 30.81
N SER A 157 -4.28 12.06 31.76
CA SER A 157 -3.57 10.94 32.40
C SER A 157 -3.39 9.79 31.42
N LEU A 158 -2.42 8.91 31.69
CA LEU A 158 -2.22 7.71 30.87
C LEU A 158 -3.43 6.77 30.96
N GLU A 159 -4.11 6.75 32.10
CA GLU A 159 -5.33 5.98 32.33
C GLU A 159 -6.45 6.45 31.40
N ALA A 160 -6.68 7.77 31.32
CA ALA A 160 -7.69 8.34 30.41
C ALA A 160 -7.36 8.09 28.93
N ILE A 161 -6.08 8.13 28.56
CA ILE A 161 -5.63 7.75 27.20
C ILE A 161 -5.91 6.26 26.96
N SER A 162 -5.57 5.40 27.92
CA SER A 162 -5.82 3.95 27.83
C SER A 162 -7.29 3.60 27.69
N ASP A 163 -8.18 4.34 28.36
CA ASP A 163 -9.62 4.11 28.24
C ASP A 163 -10.17 4.60 26.90
N GLN A 164 -9.61 5.67 26.34
CA GLN A 164 -9.96 6.09 24.99
C GLN A 164 -9.50 5.09 23.94
N ILE A 165 -8.28 4.53 24.07
CA ILE A 165 -7.75 3.49 23.19
C ILE A 165 -8.71 2.30 23.10
N LYS A 166 -9.23 1.80 24.23
CA LYS A 166 -10.22 0.71 24.24
C LYS A 166 -11.45 1.02 23.38
N ARG A 167 -11.99 2.24 23.49
CA ARG A 167 -13.15 2.67 22.69
C ARG A 167 -12.80 2.81 21.21
N LEU A 168 -11.58 3.25 20.89
CA LEU A 168 -11.14 3.34 19.50
C LEU A 168 -10.94 1.94 18.89
N ASP A 169 -10.34 1.03 19.65
CA ASP A 169 -10.14 -0.38 19.28
C ASP A 169 -11.48 -1.11 19.08
N GLU A 170 -12.57 -0.72 19.77
CA GLU A 170 -13.92 -1.25 19.53
C GLU A 170 -14.57 -0.77 18.22
N ASN A 171 -14.14 0.37 17.68
CA ASN A 171 -14.75 1.01 16.52
C ASN A 171 -13.92 0.89 15.23
N ILE A 172 -12.74 0.28 15.31
CA ILE A 172 -11.88 0.06 14.13
C ILE A 172 -12.38 -1.15 13.34
N GLU A 173 -12.35 -1.05 12.01
CA GLU A 173 -12.84 -2.09 11.10
C GLU A 173 -12.04 -3.41 11.23
N ASP A 174 -10.71 -3.28 11.31
CA ASP A 174 -9.79 -4.39 11.56
C ASP A 174 -8.88 -3.98 12.73
N ILE A 175 -8.98 -4.70 13.84
CA ILE A 175 -8.18 -4.45 15.04
C ILE A 175 -6.68 -4.54 14.78
N THR A 176 -6.24 -5.17 13.70
CA THR A 176 -4.83 -5.16 13.30
C THR A 176 -4.37 -3.81 12.70
N TRP A 177 -5.26 -2.86 12.43
CA TRP A 177 -4.90 -1.54 11.88
C TRP A 177 -4.65 -0.47 12.95
N ARG A 178 -4.70 -0.84 14.23
CA ARG A 178 -4.43 0.07 15.34
C ARG A 178 -2.93 0.42 15.43
N PRO A 179 -2.56 1.48 16.17
CA PRO A 179 -1.19 1.68 16.61
C PRO A 179 -0.74 0.58 17.58
N ASP A 180 0.44 -0.01 17.37
CA ASP A 180 0.99 -0.99 18.32
C ASP A 180 1.26 -0.35 19.69
N PHE A 181 1.90 0.83 19.68
CA PHE A 181 2.34 1.52 20.89
C PHE A 181 1.97 2.99 20.91
N ILE A 182 1.48 3.47 22.05
CA ILE A 182 1.27 4.90 22.30
C ILE A 182 2.18 5.32 23.45
N CYS A 183 3.05 6.28 23.18
CA CYS A 183 4.12 6.70 24.05
C CYS A 183 3.98 8.20 24.35
N VAL A 184 3.96 8.57 25.62
CA VAL A 184 4.06 9.97 26.05
C VAL A 184 5.38 10.15 26.79
N LEU A 185 6.29 10.94 26.21
CA LEU A 185 7.61 11.21 26.77
C LEU A 185 7.48 11.67 28.22
N GLU A 186 8.43 11.22 29.04
CA GLU A 186 8.48 11.45 30.50
C GLU A 186 7.28 10.94 31.31
N LYS A 187 6.24 10.37 30.70
CA LYS A 187 5.09 9.78 31.40
C LYS A 187 5.09 8.24 31.32
N GLY A 188 4.93 7.69 30.12
CA GLY A 188 4.69 6.26 29.98
C GLY A 188 4.37 5.75 28.58
N ILE A 189 4.14 4.45 28.50
CA ILE A 189 3.79 3.73 27.27
C ILE A 189 2.51 2.93 27.52
N ILE A 190 1.61 2.91 26.54
CA ILE A 190 0.41 2.09 26.49
C ILE A 190 0.53 1.19 25.26
N GLY A 191 0.24 -0.10 25.44
CA GLY A 191 0.28 -1.09 24.36
C GLY A 191 0.73 -2.46 24.88
N PRO A 192 0.80 -3.48 24.03
CA PRO A 192 1.25 -4.82 24.39
C PRO A 192 2.64 -4.82 25.07
N ARG A 193 2.87 -5.80 25.94
CA ARG A 193 4.19 -6.05 26.58
C ARG A 193 5.01 -7.10 25.84
N ASN A 194 4.31 -8.11 25.33
CA ASN A 194 4.90 -9.19 24.54
C ASN A 194 5.14 -8.72 23.11
N LEU A 195 5.98 -9.47 22.40
CA LEU A 195 6.20 -9.23 20.99
C LEU A 195 4.91 -9.50 20.22
N LEU A 196 4.58 -8.60 19.29
CA LEU A 196 3.50 -8.81 18.33
C LEU A 196 3.98 -9.59 17.12
N ARG A 197 5.27 -9.45 16.79
CA ARG A 197 5.90 -10.06 15.63
C ARG A 197 6.75 -11.26 16.01
N GLY A 198 6.62 -12.31 15.22
CA GLY A 198 7.32 -13.59 15.38
C GLY A 198 8.07 -14.03 14.13
N ASP A 199 8.48 -15.28 14.13
CA ASP A 199 9.23 -15.86 13.01
C ASP A 199 8.33 -16.01 11.77
N PHE A 200 8.94 -16.05 10.58
CA PHE A 200 8.23 -16.09 9.28
C PHE A 200 7.21 -14.95 9.09
N ASN A 201 7.47 -13.78 9.69
CA ASN A 201 6.58 -12.62 9.74
C ASN A 201 5.20 -12.91 10.36
N ALA A 202 5.11 -13.87 11.29
CA ALA A 202 3.89 -14.04 12.06
C ALA A 202 3.56 -12.74 12.82
N PHE A 203 2.27 -12.38 12.86
CA PHE A 203 1.74 -11.27 13.63
C PHE A 203 0.57 -11.75 14.47
N GLN A 204 0.65 -11.56 15.78
CA GLN A 204 -0.37 -12.04 16.71
C GLN A 204 -0.65 -10.98 17.78
N LEU A 205 -1.88 -10.52 17.82
CA LEU A 205 -2.37 -9.70 18.91
C LEU A 205 -2.67 -10.56 20.15
N PRO A 206 -2.45 -10.03 21.37
CA PRO A 206 -2.95 -10.64 22.59
C PRO A 206 -4.46 -10.89 22.51
N PRO A 207 -4.97 -12.02 23.04
CA PRO A 207 -6.39 -12.35 22.99
C PRO A 207 -7.24 -11.44 23.90
N GLU A 208 -6.67 -10.91 24.98
CA GLU A 208 -7.38 -10.03 25.91
C GLU A 208 -7.13 -8.55 25.59
N ILE A 209 -8.20 -7.75 25.56
CA ILE A 209 -8.13 -6.30 25.29
C ILE A 209 -7.34 -5.53 26.37
N THR A 210 -7.29 -6.07 27.59
CA THR A 210 -6.47 -5.57 28.70
C THR A 210 -4.98 -5.62 28.39
N ASP A 211 -4.53 -6.65 27.68
CA ASP A 211 -3.14 -6.79 27.24
C ASP A 211 -2.81 -5.89 26.06
N LEU A 212 -3.79 -5.62 25.19
CA LEU A 212 -3.69 -4.64 24.11
C LEU A 212 -3.49 -3.21 24.61
N CYS A 213 -4.00 -2.89 25.80
CA CYS A 213 -3.95 -1.56 26.40
C CYS A 213 -3.05 -1.49 27.64
N SER A 214 -2.04 -2.37 27.73
CA SER A 214 -1.17 -2.49 28.90
C SER A 214 -0.42 -1.19 29.23
N LEU A 215 -0.85 -0.48 30.27
CA LEU A 215 -0.26 0.79 30.70
C LEU A 215 1.03 0.58 31.52
N ARG A 216 2.06 1.35 31.19
CA ARG A 216 3.36 1.35 31.88
C ARG A 216 3.79 2.78 32.19
N LYS A 217 3.81 3.15 33.47
CA LYS A 217 4.41 4.42 33.94
C LYS A 217 5.93 4.28 33.96
N THR A 218 6.60 4.85 32.97
CA THR A 218 8.06 4.72 32.79
C THR A 218 8.82 6.00 33.12
N GLY A 219 8.12 7.13 33.27
CA GLY A 219 8.72 8.39 33.68
C GLY A 219 9.86 8.83 32.75
N ARG A 220 10.95 9.30 33.33
CA ARG A 220 12.20 9.65 32.63
C ARG A 220 12.84 8.55 31.77
N HIS A 221 12.37 7.30 31.87
CA HIS A 221 12.90 6.16 31.09
C HIS A 221 12.02 5.80 29.89
N THR A 222 10.96 6.55 29.61
CA THR A 222 10.05 6.29 28.49
C THR A 222 10.78 6.18 27.16
N LEU A 223 11.70 7.11 26.84
CA LEU A 223 12.42 7.10 25.55
C LEU A 223 13.22 5.80 25.33
N LEU A 224 13.94 5.34 26.36
CA LEU A 224 14.66 4.08 26.30
C LEU A 224 13.71 2.90 26.07
N LYS A 225 12.57 2.88 26.77
CA LYS A 225 11.63 1.78 26.70
C LYS A 225 10.94 1.69 25.34
N ILE A 226 10.55 2.82 24.74
CA ILE A 226 9.96 2.82 23.40
C ILE A 226 10.99 2.45 22.34
N TYR A 227 12.22 2.98 22.42
CA TYR A 227 13.31 2.60 21.52
C TYR A 227 13.58 1.09 21.54
N LEU A 228 13.72 0.50 22.74
CA LEU A 228 13.95 -0.94 22.87
C LEU A 228 12.76 -1.75 22.36
N GLN A 229 11.53 -1.30 22.58
CA GLN A 229 10.35 -1.99 22.08
C GLN A 229 10.28 -1.95 20.54
N LEU A 230 10.46 -0.77 19.94
CA LEU A 230 10.51 -0.61 18.49
C LEU A 230 11.60 -1.49 17.88
N LEU A 231 12.82 -1.45 18.43
CA LEU A 231 13.95 -2.24 17.94
C LEU A 231 13.68 -3.74 18.01
N ARG A 232 13.04 -4.23 19.09
CA ARG A 232 12.66 -5.64 19.22
C ARG A 232 11.67 -6.09 18.15
N GLU A 233 10.70 -5.25 17.81
CA GLU A 233 9.66 -5.54 16.81
C GLU A 233 10.21 -5.47 15.38
N ILE A 234 10.91 -4.38 15.01
CA ILE A 234 11.45 -4.23 13.64
C ILE A 234 12.53 -5.28 13.32
N ASN A 235 13.23 -5.81 14.33
CA ASN A 235 14.21 -6.88 14.13
C ASN A 235 13.58 -8.23 13.77
N LYS A 236 12.27 -8.40 14.01
CA LYS A 236 11.52 -9.61 13.61
C LYS A 236 10.96 -9.55 12.20
N ILE A 237 11.00 -8.38 11.56
CA ILE A 237 10.46 -8.18 10.22
C ILE A 237 11.49 -8.59 9.16
N THR A 238 11.06 -9.46 8.26
CA THR A 238 11.68 -9.70 6.96
C THR A 238 10.84 -9.03 5.88
N LEU A 239 11.42 -8.11 5.12
CA LEU A 239 10.71 -7.41 4.04
C LEU A 239 10.65 -8.27 2.78
N ARG A 240 9.65 -8.00 1.94
CA ARG A 240 9.52 -8.57 0.60
C ARG A 240 10.47 -7.82 -0.35
N PRO A 241 11.10 -8.49 -1.34
CA PRO A 241 11.77 -7.80 -2.43
C PRO A 241 10.83 -6.84 -3.17
N LEU A 242 11.35 -5.73 -3.68
CA LEU A 242 10.56 -4.80 -4.49
C LEU A 242 10.03 -5.51 -5.75
N ASP A 243 8.73 -5.38 -5.98
CA ASP A 243 8.02 -6.02 -7.08
C ASP A 243 8.02 -5.12 -8.33
N LEU A 244 9.17 -5.08 -9.02
CA LEU A 244 9.40 -4.15 -10.14
C LEU A 244 8.33 -4.24 -11.23
N GLU A 245 7.90 -5.46 -11.57
CA GLU A 245 6.90 -5.70 -12.61
C GLU A 245 5.54 -5.08 -12.28
N ASN A 246 5.09 -5.20 -11.02
CA ASN A 246 3.81 -4.62 -10.62
C ASN A 246 3.86 -3.09 -10.49
N TYR A 247 5.03 -2.51 -10.18
CA TYR A 247 5.23 -1.06 -10.20
C TYR A 247 5.35 -0.51 -11.63
N GLU A 248 5.97 -1.24 -12.55
CA GLU A 248 6.02 -0.89 -13.98
C GLU A 248 4.61 -0.88 -14.59
N ASN A 249 3.79 -1.89 -14.25
CA ASN A 249 2.44 -2.03 -14.79
C ASN A 249 1.34 -1.38 -13.92
N MET A 250 1.71 -0.52 -12.96
CA MET A 250 0.82 0.07 -11.94
C MET A 250 -0.45 0.68 -12.56
N PRO A 251 -1.65 0.54 -11.95
CA PRO A 251 -2.88 1.04 -12.55
C PRO A 251 -2.87 2.56 -12.62
N GLN A 252 -3.42 3.10 -13.71
CA GLN A 252 -3.67 4.53 -13.84
C GLN A 252 -4.97 4.91 -13.14
N ILE A 253 -5.00 6.10 -12.56
CA ILE A 253 -6.23 6.65 -11.96
C ILE A 253 -7.03 7.37 -13.05
N VAL A 254 -8.13 6.76 -13.47
CA VAL A 254 -9.06 7.36 -14.44
C VAL A 254 -10.38 7.68 -13.76
N GLY A 255 -10.54 8.94 -13.37
CA GLY A 255 -11.69 9.37 -12.57
C GLY A 255 -11.65 8.75 -11.18
N ARG A 256 -12.56 7.79 -10.91
CA ARG A 256 -12.61 7.06 -9.62
C ARG A 256 -11.98 5.65 -9.70
N PHE A 257 -11.64 5.21 -10.90
CA PHE A 257 -11.21 3.85 -11.18
C PHE A 257 -9.71 3.76 -11.25
N ARG A 258 -9.16 2.63 -10.78
CA ARG A 258 -7.77 2.22 -11.04
C ARG A 258 -7.78 1.22 -12.18
N VAL A 259 -7.14 1.54 -13.29
CA VAL A 259 -7.25 0.77 -14.53
C VAL A 259 -5.88 0.32 -15.02
N ARG A 260 -5.73 -0.97 -15.33
CA ARG A 260 -4.54 -1.52 -16.01
C ARG A 260 -4.87 -1.92 -17.45
N ARG A 261 -3.84 -1.94 -18.31
CA ARG A 261 -3.91 -2.44 -19.69
C ARG A 261 -4.95 -1.72 -20.55
N HIS A 262 -5.13 -0.40 -20.35
CA HIS A 262 -6.15 0.38 -21.06
C HIS A 262 -5.59 1.45 -21.99
N ASP A 263 -4.27 1.46 -22.20
CA ASP A 263 -3.54 2.62 -22.72
C ASP A 263 -2.49 2.31 -23.79
N SER A 264 -2.48 1.09 -24.28
CA SER A 264 -1.50 0.59 -25.24
C SER A 264 -2.18 0.04 -26.50
N PHE A 265 -3.02 0.86 -27.16
CA PHE A 265 -3.76 0.44 -28.36
C PHE A 265 -3.35 1.19 -29.61
N ALA A 266 -3.21 0.46 -30.72
CA ALA A 266 -3.04 1.03 -32.04
C ALA A 266 -4.41 1.11 -32.75
N ARG A 267 -4.82 2.32 -33.13
CA ARG A 267 -6.00 2.50 -34.00
C ARG A 267 -5.57 3.19 -35.29
N LEU A 268 -5.56 2.43 -36.38
CA LEU A 268 -5.27 2.95 -37.71
C LEU A 268 -6.54 3.59 -38.28
N GLU A 269 -6.61 4.91 -38.24
CA GLU A 269 -7.66 5.66 -38.95
C GLU A 269 -7.14 6.11 -40.32
N ASN A 270 -7.94 5.88 -41.37
CA ASN A 270 -7.67 6.37 -42.73
C ASN A 270 -6.30 6.00 -43.34
N HIS A 271 -5.72 4.85 -42.95
CA HIS A 271 -4.37 4.43 -43.36
C HIS A 271 -3.25 5.40 -42.96
N VAL A 272 -3.50 6.29 -42.00
CA VAL A 272 -2.48 7.15 -41.40
C VAL A 272 -1.91 6.43 -40.19
N THR A 273 -0.59 6.29 -40.16
CA THR A 273 0.12 5.79 -38.97
C THR A 273 -0.03 6.83 -37.86
N PRO A 274 -0.65 6.48 -36.71
CA PRO A 274 -0.81 7.43 -35.63
C PRO A 274 0.56 7.76 -35.03
N THR A 275 0.70 8.96 -34.47
CA THR A 275 1.95 9.36 -33.78
C THR A 275 2.06 8.67 -32.43
N ASN A 276 0.95 8.57 -31.72
CA ASN A 276 0.86 8.01 -30.38
C ASN A 276 -0.03 6.77 -30.34
N ALA A 277 0.17 5.93 -29.33
CA ALA A 277 -0.80 4.93 -28.93
C ALA A 277 -2.10 5.62 -28.47
N THR A 278 -3.15 4.82 -28.28
CA THR A 278 -4.45 5.28 -27.78
C THR A 278 -4.82 4.56 -26.50
N ARG A 279 -5.63 5.22 -25.69
CA ARG A 279 -6.15 4.72 -24.42
C ARG A 279 -7.66 4.89 -24.30
N LEU A 280 -8.28 4.09 -23.44
CA LEU A 280 -9.70 4.24 -23.11
C LEU A 280 -9.94 5.55 -22.36
N THR A 281 -10.98 6.27 -22.79
CA THR A 281 -11.50 7.45 -22.10
C THR A 281 -12.18 7.07 -20.79
N LYS A 282 -12.32 8.05 -19.89
CA LYS A 282 -13.10 7.89 -18.65
C LYS A 282 -14.54 7.41 -18.91
N LEU A 283 -15.19 7.95 -19.95
CA LEU A 283 -16.56 7.59 -20.29
C LEU A 283 -16.65 6.13 -20.79
N ALA A 284 -15.66 5.68 -21.57
CA ALA A 284 -15.59 4.29 -22.01
C ALA A 284 -15.44 3.34 -20.82
N ILE A 285 -14.53 3.66 -19.88
CA ILE A 285 -14.34 2.87 -18.66
C ILE A 285 -15.64 2.82 -17.83
N GLN A 286 -16.34 3.94 -17.65
CA GLN A 286 -17.65 3.97 -16.98
C GLN A 286 -18.66 3.05 -17.67
N THR A 287 -18.76 3.14 -18.99
CA THR A 287 -19.67 2.33 -19.80
C THR A 287 -19.37 0.84 -19.67
N ILE A 288 -18.10 0.45 -19.73
CA ILE A 288 -17.64 -0.93 -19.55
C ILE A 288 -18.06 -1.45 -18.18
N VAL A 289 -17.79 -0.69 -17.10
CA VAL A 289 -18.16 -1.08 -15.74
C VAL A 289 -19.67 -1.26 -15.60
N GLU A 290 -20.47 -0.32 -16.11
CA GLU A 290 -21.93 -0.30 -15.94
C GLU A 290 -22.67 -1.37 -16.75
N GLN A 291 -22.18 -1.70 -17.94
CA GLN A 291 -22.86 -2.62 -18.86
C GLN A 291 -22.26 -4.03 -18.86
N SER A 292 -21.14 -4.24 -18.17
CA SER A 292 -20.55 -5.57 -18.04
C SER A 292 -21.37 -6.50 -17.14
N VAL A 293 -21.36 -7.79 -17.48
CA VAL A 293 -22.03 -8.84 -16.71
C VAL A 293 -21.00 -9.57 -15.86
N GLU A 294 -21.27 -9.71 -14.57
CA GLU A 294 -20.45 -10.47 -13.65
C GLU A 294 -20.62 -11.98 -13.88
N MET A 295 -19.50 -12.70 -13.95
CA MET A 295 -19.47 -14.15 -14.13
C MET A 295 -18.16 -14.74 -13.59
N THR A 296 -18.04 -16.06 -13.57
CA THR A 296 -16.77 -16.71 -13.26
C THR A 296 -15.83 -16.69 -14.46
N ARG A 297 -14.52 -16.69 -14.22
CA ARG A 297 -13.52 -16.75 -15.30
C ARG A 297 -13.74 -17.93 -16.23
N GLY A 298 -14.11 -19.10 -15.69
CA GLY A 298 -14.46 -20.28 -16.50
C GLY A 298 -15.62 -20.03 -17.48
N LYS A 299 -16.67 -19.32 -17.05
CA LYS A 299 -17.78 -18.93 -17.92
C LYS A 299 -17.37 -17.88 -18.95
N ALA A 300 -16.49 -16.95 -18.59
CA ALA A 300 -15.94 -15.99 -19.55
C ALA A 300 -15.10 -16.69 -20.63
N PHE A 301 -14.29 -17.69 -20.26
CA PHE A 301 -13.58 -18.52 -21.22
C PHE A 301 -14.50 -19.39 -22.06
N GLU A 302 -15.58 -19.93 -21.51
CA GLU A 302 -16.58 -20.63 -22.31
C GLU A 302 -17.26 -19.70 -23.31
N ALA A 303 -17.58 -18.46 -22.93
CA ALA A 303 -18.12 -17.45 -23.84
C ALA A 303 -17.10 -17.03 -24.92
N TRP A 304 -15.81 -17.17 -24.65
CA TRP A 304 -14.73 -16.86 -25.59
C TRP A 304 -14.43 -18.03 -26.54
N PHE A 305 -14.22 -19.24 -26.02
CA PHE A 305 -13.79 -20.41 -26.78
C PHE A 305 -14.93 -21.35 -27.21
N GLY A 306 -16.15 -21.13 -26.71
CA GLY A 306 -17.34 -21.93 -27.03
C GLY A 306 -17.40 -23.28 -26.32
N GLN A 307 -16.47 -23.55 -25.40
CA GLN A 307 -16.41 -24.77 -24.62
C GLN A 307 -15.83 -24.49 -23.23
N PRO A 308 -16.25 -25.22 -22.19
CA PRO A 308 -15.70 -25.07 -20.85
C PRO A 308 -14.22 -25.44 -20.82
N MET A 309 -13.44 -24.65 -20.10
CA MET A 309 -12.02 -24.88 -19.92
C MET A 309 -11.79 -25.88 -18.77
N ASN A 310 -10.89 -26.84 -18.96
CA ASN A 310 -10.50 -27.78 -17.92
C ASN A 310 -9.16 -27.34 -17.30
N ASP A 311 -9.17 -27.02 -16.02
CA ASP A 311 -7.99 -26.60 -15.25
C ASP A 311 -7.92 -27.43 -13.95
N PRO A 312 -7.46 -28.69 -14.04
CA PRO A 312 -7.49 -29.63 -12.91
C PRO A 312 -6.59 -29.17 -11.74
N ASP A 313 -5.58 -28.35 -12.02
CA ASP A 313 -4.63 -27.82 -11.03
C ASP A 313 -5.05 -26.44 -10.48
N ASN A 314 -6.20 -25.90 -10.91
CA ASN A 314 -6.73 -24.58 -10.55
C ASN A 314 -5.71 -23.43 -10.74
N THR A 315 -4.86 -23.54 -11.75
CA THR A 315 -3.80 -22.55 -12.05
C THR A 315 -4.35 -21.25 -12.64
N MET A 316 -5.48 -21.34 -13.33
CA MET A 316 -6.17 -20.24 -13.98
C MET A 316 -7.22 -19.60 -13.06
N ALA A 317 -7.49 -20.19 -11.88
CA ALA A 317 -8.52 -19.75 -10.95
C ALA A 317 -9.87 -19.51 -11.66
N LEU A 318 -10.42 -20.59 -12.25
CA LEU A 318 -11.63 -20.52 -13.08
C LEU A 318 -12.88 -20.04 -12.31
N ASP A 319 -12.85 -20.12 -10.98
CA ASP A 319 -13.88 -19.65 -10.06
C ASP A 319 -13.79 -18.14 -9.74
N ALA A 320 -12.69 -17.48 -10.12
CA ALA A 320 -12.51 -16.06 -9.89
C ALA A 320 -13.61 -15.23 -10.55
N VAL A 321 -14.08 -14.20 -9.84
CA VAL A 321 -15.08 -13.25 -10.35
C VAL A 321 -14.43 -12.35 -11.39
N VAL A 322 -15.00 -12.33 -12.59
CA VAL A 322 -14.61 -11.47 -13.71
C VAL A 322 -15.85 -10.79 -14.28
N ARG A 323 -15.65 -9.80 -15.14
CA ARG A 323 -16.74 -9.12 -15.85
C ARG A 323 -16.60 -9.21 -17.36
N CYS A 324 -17.70 -9.43 -18.04
CA CYS A 324 -17.74 -9.55 -19.49
C CYS A 324 -18.56 -8.41 -20.09
N PHE A 325 -17.94 -7.60 -20.95
CA PHE A 325 -18.59 -6.56 -21.74
C PHE A 325 -18.67 -7.02 -23.19
N ASN A 326 -19.83 -7.61 -23.56
CA ASN A 326 -20.13 -8.09 -24.91
C ASN A 326 -21.55 -7.62 -25.31
N PRO A 327 -21.77 -6.30 -25.49
CA PRO A 327 -23.11 -5.76 -25.76
C PRO A 327 -23.65 -6.15 -27.14
N ARG A 328 -22.78 -6.56 -28.07
CA ARG A 328 -23.16 -7.06 -29.40
C ARG A 328 -23.57 -8.53 -29.39
N HIS A 329 -23.45 -9.22 -28.25
CA HIS A 329 -23.71 -10.66 -28.12
C HIS A 329 -22.94 -11.49 -29.16
N LEU A 330 -21.68 -11.12 -29.43
CA LEU A 330 -20.86 -11.84 -30.40
C LEU A 330 -20.65 -13.30 -29.97
N PRO A 331 -20.68 -14.26 -30.91
CA PRO A 331 -20.47 -15.67 -30.61
C PRO A 331 -19.01 -15.95 -30.24
N PRO A 332 -18.71 -17.09 -29.59
CA PRO A 332 -17.34 -17.53 -29.33
C PRO A 332 -16.53 -17.71 -30.62
N ILE A 333 -15.20 -17.77 -30.48
CA ILE A 333 -14.29 -18.08 -31.59
C ILE A 333 -14.65 -19.44 -32.21
N SER A 334 -14.81 -19.48 -33.54
CA SER A 334 -14.93 -20.73 -34.27
C SER A 334 -13.59 -21.24 -34.84
N PRO A 335 -13.49 -22.54 -35.18
CA PRO A 335 -12.34 -23.08 -35.92
C PRO A 335 -12.09 -22.37 -37.25
N THR A 336 -13.15 -21.93 -37.94
CA THR A 336 -13.06 -21.22 -39.21
C THR A 336 -12.38 -19.87 -39.02
N TYR A 337 -12.81 -19.09 -38.01
CA TYR A 337 -12.18 -17.81 -37.67
C TYR A 337 -10.68 -17.97 -37.37
N MET A 338 -10.31 -19.01 -36.62
CA MET A 338 -8.91 -19.31 -36.30
C MET A 338 -8.08 -19.61 -37.54
N GLN A 339 -8.62 -20.40 -38.49
CA GLN A 339 -7.94 -20.74 -39.74
C GLN A 339 -7.77 -19.53 -40.66
N GLU A 340 -8.80 -18.72 -40.81
CA GLU A 340 -8.77 -17.49 -41.62
C GLU A 340 -7.73 -16.51 -41.06
N ARG A 341 -7.73 -16.29 -39.73
CA ARG A 341 -6.75 -15.42 -39.07
C ARG A 341 -5.31 -15.95 -39.21
N ALA A 342 -5.10 -17.26 -39.01
CA ALA A 342 -3.78 -17.87 -39.14
C ALA A 342 -3.22 -17.83 -40.57
N SER A 343 -4.10 -17.82 -41.59
CA SER A 343 -3.73 -17.68 -43.00
C SER A 343 -3.60 -16.22 -43.46
N GLY A 344 -3.77 -15.25 -42.56
CA GLY A 344 -3.73 -13.82 -42.88
C GLY A 344 -4.94 -13.34 -43.70
N GLN A 345 -5.99 -14.16 -43.82
CA GLN A 345 -7.24 -13.77 -44.46
C GLN A 345 -8.07 -12.89 -43.52
N LYS A 346 -8.85 -11.98 -44.11
CA LYS A 346 -9.85 -11.23 -43.35
C LYS A 346 -10.92 -12.23 -42.87
N PRO A 347 -11.19 -12.33 -41.56
CA PRO A 347 -12.21 -13.25 -41.06
C PRO A 347 -13.58 -12.97 -41.68
N SER A 348 -14.30 -14.03 -42.03
CA SER A 348 -15.63 -13.99 -42.64
C SER A 348 -16.75 -13.79 -41.63
N GLU A 349 -16.48 -14.06 -40.35
CA GLU A 349 -17.40 -13.90 -39.23
C GLU A 349 -16.83 -12.98 -38.13
N GLU A 350 -17.73 -12.34 -37.40
CA GLU A 350 -17.41 -11.60 -36.19
C GLU A 350 -17.60 -12.50 -34.97
N VAL A 351 -16.57 -12.58 -34.13
CA VAL A 351 -16.56 -13.39 -32.91
C VAL A 351 -16.14 -12.52 -31.72
N PHE A 352 -16.51 -12.96 -30.53
CA PHE A 352 -16.06 -12.37 -29.28
C PHE A 352 -14.59 -12.69 -29.06
N TYR A 353 -13.73 -11.74 -29.42
CA TYR A 353 -12.29 -11.77 -29.16
C TYR A 353 -11.95 -10.66 -28.15
N PRO A 354 -12.16 -10.90 -26.85
CA PRO A 354 -12.06 -9.85 -25.83
C PRO A 354 -10.63 -9.37 -25.62
N TYR A 355 -10.52 -8.07 -25.37
CA TYR A 355 -9.34 -7.49 -24.73
C TYR A 355 -9.48 -7.63 -23.22
N GLN A 356 -8.41 -8.06 -22.57
CA GLN A 356 -8.36 -8.17 -21.12
C GLN A 356 -7.82 -6.88 -20.52
N ILE A 357 -8.66 -6.23 -19.72
CA ILE A 357 -8.26 -5.07 -18.90
C ILE A 357 -8.56 -5.37 -17.43
N GLU A 358 -8.02 -4.57 -16.53
CA GLU A 358 -8.33 -4.67 -15.10
C GLU A 358 -8.85 -3.33 -14.61
N ILE A 359 -9.95 -3.34 -13.85
CA ILE A 359 -10.53 -2.16 -13.22
C ILE A 359 -10.80 -2.47 -11.75
N ASP A 360 -10.17 -1.70 -10.85
CA ASP A 360 -10.28 -1.85 -9.40
C ASP A 360 -10.02 -3.29 -8.90
N ASN A 361 -8.95 -3.92 -9.40
CA ASN A 361 -8.55 -5.31 -9.14
C ASN A 361 -9.54 -6.39 -9.64
N VAL A 362 -10.47 -6.03 -10.52
CA VAL A 362 -11.37 -6.98 -11.20
C VAL A 362 -10.98 -7.08 -12.66
N GLU A 363 -10.88 -8.30 -13.18
CA GLU A 363 -10.57 -8.56 -14.58
C GLU A 363 -11.82 -8.40 -15.46
N TYR A 364 -11.66 -7.72 -16.59
CA TYR A 364 -12.70 -7.48 -17.58
C TYR A 364 -12.31 -8.06 -18.93
N PHE A 365 -13.23 -8.80 -19.54
CA PHE A 365 -13.19 -9.27 -20.92
C PHE A 365 -14.05 -8.35 -21.76
N VAL A 366 -13.44 -7.52 -22.61
CA VAL A 366 -14.12 -6.40 -23.27
C VAL A 366 -14.11 -6.55 -24.77
N ASP A 367 -15.29 -6.54 -25.38
CA ASP A 367 -15.46 -6.38 -26.83
C ASP A 367 -15.19 -4.93 -27.24
N PHE A 368 -13.94 -4.65 -27.61
CA PHE A 368 -13.55 -3.32 -28.08
C PHE A 368 -14.18 -2.94 -29.42
N THR A 369 -14.64 -3.91 -30.22
CA THR A 369 -15.28 -3.60 -31.51
C THR A 369 -16.65 -2.94 -31.35
N SER A 370 -17.26 -3.11 -30.17
CA SER A 370 -18.52 -2.44 -29.80
C SER A 370 -18.35 -1.00 -29.31
N LEU A 371 -17.11 -0.58 -29.01
CA LEU A 371 -16.83 0.75 -28.51
C LEU A 371 -16.75 1.77 -29.66
N PRO A 372 -17.50 2.89 -29.60
CA PRO A 372 -17.43 3.93 -30.62
C PRO A 372 -16.04 4.60 -30.67
N PRO A 373 -15.67 5.28 -31.78
CA PRO A 373 -14.37 5.94 -31.92
C PRO A 373 -14.00 6.88 -30.77
N ASN A 374 -14.97 7.64 -30.26
CA ASN A 374 -14.80 8.57 -29.14
C ASN A 374 -14.61 7.88 -27.77
N SER A 375 -14.66 6.56 -27.69
CA SER A 375 -14.26 5.80 -26.49
C SER A 375 -12.75 5.80 -26.28
N PHE A 376 -11.97 6.21 -27.27
CA PHE A 376 -10.52 6.22 -27.26
C PHE A 376 -9.98 7.65 -27.40
N GLU A 377 -8.87 7.93 -26.74
CA GLU A 377 -8.12 9.19 -26.82
C GLU A 377 -6.63 8.89 -27.00
N GLU A 378 -5.86 9.86 -27.50
CA GLU A 378 -4.41 9.70 -27.62
C GLU A 378 -3.74 9.50 -26.25
N ASN A 379 -2.76 8.60 -26.20
CA ASN A 379 -1.89 8.42 -25.05
C ASN A 379 -0.56 9.16 -25.30
N PRO A 380 -0.32 10.32 -24.65
CA PRO A 380 0.91 11.08 -24.88
C PRO A 380 2.17 10.39 -24.32
N ASP A 381 2.01 9.39 -23.46
CA ASP A 381 3.11 8.73 -22.75
C ASP A 381 3.66 7.50 -23.50
N LEU A 382 3.05 7.12 -24.63
CA LEU A 382 3.46 5.97 -25.43
C LEU A 382 3.30 6.28 -26.92
N THR A 383 4.40 6.33 -27.65
CA THR A 383 4.38 6.53 -29.10
C THR A 383 3.91 5.26 -29.82
N PHE A 384 3.43 5.40 -31.05
CA PHE A 384 3.08 4.24 -31.87
C PHE A 384 4.31 3.36 -32.18
N GLU A 385 5.49 3.96 -32.39
CA GLU A 385 6.72 3.22 -32.65
C GLU A 385 7.14 2.39 -31.43
N GLU A 386 7.09 2.96 -30.22
CA GLU A 386 7.35 2.24 -28.97
C GLU A 386 6.36 1.08 -28.78
N LEU A 387 5.05 1.31 -29.01
CA LEU A 387 4.03 0.27 -28.93
C LEU A 387 4.32 -0.90 -29.89
N MET A 388 4.78 -0.62 -31.11
CA MET A 388 5.08 -1.65 -32.11
C MET A 388 6.44 -2.34 -31.89
N SER A 389 7.27 -1.84 -30.98
CA SER A 389 8.59 -2.38 -30.67
C SER A 389 8.60 -3.48 -29.62
N GLY A 390 7.54 -3.57 -28.81
CA GLY A 390 7.29 -4.65 -27.84
C GLY A 390 6.57 -5.82 -28.48
#